data_AF-A0A7W5XQY5-F1
#
_entry.id   AF-A0A7W5XQY5-F1
#
_cell.length_a   1.000
_cell.length_b   1.000
_cell.length_c   1.000
_cell.angle_alpha   90.00
_cell.angle_beta   90.00
_cell.angle_gamma   90.00
#
_symmetry.space_group_name_H-M   'P 1'
#
loop_
_entity.id
_entity.type
_entity.pdbx_description
1 polymer ?
#
loop_
_entity_poly.entity_id
_entity_poly.type
_entity_poly.pdbx_seq_one_letter_code
_entity_poly.pdbx_strand_id
1 'polypeptide(L)'
;MKSILNFIIVFGVGILFATVADAAGFDCSKAGSADKKIVCGDSQLSRLDELFNQRYAAQKKAEPDEDNIHVARNFLADRRDCGDDRSCILSAYLAVLWNISPDKNDFMQGISARSLAGSQLPEATAIPAKAGRCATTSVLEVHPRLDNGGAADDADFDSGTGIDYANDGYQVSYDREEALIRSKPGDPVTMCLVEIDRDCSPDEGGKLFLVTNGRTGESWILPDAQHKCGG
;
A
#
# COMPACT_ATOMS: atom_id res chain seq x y z
N MET A 1 -13.53 -20.43 74.03
CA MET A 1 -14.32 -19.51 73.19
C MET A 1 -13.35 -18.60 72.45
N LYS A 2 -13.04 -18.88 71.18
CA LYS A 2 -12.12 -18.09 70.34
C LYS A 2 -12.97 -17.30 69.34
N SER A 3 -12.96 -15.97 69.45
CA SER A 3 -13.62 -15.06 68.50
C SER A 3 -12.93 -15.10 67.15
N ILE A 4 -13.70 -15.27 66.08
CA ILE A 4 -13.24 -15.17 64.70
C ILE A 4 -13.64 -13.77 64.21
N LEU A 5 -12.63 -12.96 63.89
CA LEU A 5 -12.76 -11.62 63.34
C LEU A 5 -12.92 -11.74 61.81
N ASN A 6 -14.11 -11.40 61.28
CA ASN A 6 -14.37 -11.38 59.85
C ASN A 6 -13.73 -10.14 59.22
N PHE A 7 -12.74 -10.35 58.34
CA PHE A 7 -12.15 -9.32 57.51
C PHE A 7 -12.84 -9.38 56.13
N ILE A 8 -13.75 -8.44 55.87
CA ILE A 8 -14.38 -8.28 54.56
C ILE A 8 -13.41 -7.50 53.66
N ILE A 9 -12.73 -8.20 52.76
CA ILE A 9 -11.93 -7.58 51.69
C ILE A 9 -12.88 -7.26 50.53
N VAL A 10 -13.18 -5.98 50.34
CA VAL A 10 -13.88 -5.48 49.15
C VAL A 10 -12.86 -5.38 48.01
N PHE A 11 -12.90 -6.33 47.07
CA PHE A 11 -12.18 -6.22 45.80
C PHE A 11 -12.93 -5.23 44.89
N GLY A 12 -12.47 -3.98 44.86
CA GLY A 12 -12.92 -3.00 43.88
C GLY A 12 -12.43 -3.38 42.48
N VAL A 13 -13.35 -3.75 41.60
CA VAL A 13 -13.08 -3.94 40.16
C VAL A 13 -12.97 -2.56 39.53
N GLY A 14 -11.74 -2.05 39.39
CA GLY A 14 -11.45 -0.85 38.61
C GLY A 14 -11.54 -1.16 37.11
N ILE A 15 -12.45 -0.48 36.42
CA ILE A 15 -12.57 -0.54 34.95
C ILE A 15 -11.34 0.15 34.35
N LEU A 16 -10.47 -0.63 33.71
CA LEU A 16 -9.36 -0.14 32.88
C LEU A 16 -9.93 0.35 31.55
N PHE A 17 -10.14 1.65 31.40
CA PHE A 17 -10.31 2.26 30.08
C PHE A 17 -8.92 2.46 29.46
N ALA A 18 -8.52 1.55 28.56
CA ALA A 18 -7.35 1.77 27.72
C ALA A 18 -7.74 2.66 26.53
N THR A 19 -7.61 3.98 26.68
CA THR A 19 -7.66 4.92 25.53
C THR A 19 -6.27 5.42 25.22
N VAL A 20 -5.51 4.64 24.46
CA VAL A 20 -4.35 5.14 23.72
C VAL A 20 -4.31 4.47 22.36
N ALA A 21 -4.94 5.14 21.39
CA ALA A 21 -4.56 5.01 19.99
C ALA A 21 -4.29 6.44 19.49
N ASP A 22 -3.23 7.05 20.03
CA ASP A 22 -2.52 8.13 19.36
C ASP A 22 -1.25 7.53 18.78
N ALA A 23 -1.19 7.46 17.46
CA ALA A 23 0.03 7.69 16.68
C ALA A 23 -0.35 7.85 15.21
N ALA A 24 -1.18 8.85 14.91
CA ALA A 24 -1.16 9.49 13.60
C ALA A 24 -0.19 10.68 13.69
N GLY A 25 0.41 11.09 12.58
CA GLY A 25 1.25 12.30 12.52
C GLY A 25 0.47 13.61 12.67
N PHE A 26 -0.78 13.55 13.14
CA PHE A 26 -1.60 14.68 13.51
C PHE A 26 -2.43 14.36 14.75
N ASP A 27 -2.90 15.42 15.42
CA ASP A 27 -3.73 15.32 16.62
C ASP A 27 -5.14 14.79 16.29
N CYS A 28 -5.40 13.54 16.69
CA CYS A 28 -6.66 12.85 16.42
C CYS A 28 -7.88 13.51 17.08
N SER A 29 -7.69 14.27 18.17
CA SER A 29 -8.79 15.05 18.79
C SER A 29 -9.27 16.21 17.89
N LYS A 30 -8.46 16.60 16.89
CA LYS A 30 -8.74 17.68 15.94
C LYS A 30 -9.10 17.17 14.55
N ALA A 31 -9.34 15.87 14.38
CA ALA A 31 -9.71 15.26 13.10
C ALA A 31 -11.11 15.71 12.63
N GLY A 32 -11.16 16.76 11.81
CA GLY A 32 -12.40 17.31 11.29
C GLY A 32 -12.97 16.59 10.05
N SER A 33 -12.09 16.13 9.14
CA SER A 33 -12.48 15.49 7.88
C SER A 33 -12.67 13.97 8.02
N ALA A 34 -13.48 13.38 7.14
CA ALA A 34 -13.85 11.95 7.20
C ALA A 34 -12.62 11.04 7.12
N ASP A 35 -11.70 11.32 6.19
CA ASP A 35 -10.46 10.59 5.99
C ASP A 35 -9.61 10.53 7.26
N LYS A 36 -9.46 11.67 7.95
CA LYS A 36 -8.70 11.75 9.20
C LYS A 36 -9.34 10.96 10.33
N LYS A 37 -10.67 10.91 10.39
CA LYS A 37 -11.38 10.10 11.39
C LYS A 37 -11.15 8.61 11.14
N ILE A 38 -11.15 8.17 9.88
CA ILE A 38 -10.82 6.79 9.53
C ILE A 38 -9.37 6.48 9.91
N VAL A 39 -8.42 7.35 9.60
CA VAL A 39 -7.00 7.17 9.98
C VAL A 39 -6.85 7.01 11.49
N CYS A 40 -7.48 7.88 12.29
CA CYS A 40 -7.43 7.80 13.75
C CYS A 40 -8.12 6.57 14.35
N GLY A 41 -9.13 6.02 13.65
CA GLY A 41 -9.85 4.84 14.10
C GLY A 41 -9.20 3.50 13.69
N ASP A 42 -8.18 3.55 12.84
CA ASP A 42 -7.52 2.37 12.28
C ASP A 42 -6.03 2.37 12.61
N SER A 43 -5.57 1.34 13.34
CA SER A 43 -4.19 1.24 13.80
C SER A 43 -3.18 1.09 12.67
N GLN A 44 -3.56 0.45 11.56
CA GLN A 44 -2.68 0.28 10.41
C GLN A 44 -2.50 1.61 9.70
N LEU A 45 -3.60 2.33 9.44
CA LEU A 45 -3.56 3.65 8.82
C LEU A 45 -2.85 4.69 9.69
N SER A 46 -3.08 4.69 11.00
CA SER A 46 -2.35 5.54 11.95
C SER A 46 -0.84 5.32 11.84
N ARG A 47 -0.38 4.06 11.89
CA ARG A 47 1.05 3.72 11.77
C ARG A 47 1.65 4.16 10.43
N LEU A 48 0.92 4.01 9.33
CA LEU A 48 1.37 4.49 8.01
C LEU A 48 1.43 6.02 7.95
N ASP A 49 0.51 6.72 8.63
CA ASP A 49 0.53 8.18 8.76
C ASP A 49 1.74 8.67 9.57
N GLU A 50 2.04 8.04 10.70
CA GLU A 50 3.25 8.33 11.48
C GLU A 50 4.51 8.10 10.63
N LEU A 51 4.57 6.97 9.91
CA LEU A 51 5.70 6.64 9.04
C LEU A 51 5.89 7.65 7.91
N PHE A 52 4.80 8.06 7.25
CA PHE A 52 4.83 9.12 6.23
C PHE A 52 5.40 10.42 6.80
N ASN A 53 4.88 10.87 7.95
CA ASN A 53 5.34 12.12 8.56
C ASN A 53 6.80 12.05 9.00
N GLN A 54 7.26 10.92 9.52
CA GLN A 54 8.66 10.69 9.87
C GLN A 54 9.57 10.81 8.65
N ARG A 55 9.22 10.13 7.55
CA ARG A 55 10.01 10.12 6.29
C ARG A 55 10.03 11.49 5.64
N TYR A 56 8.87 12.14 5.54
CA TYR A 56 8.76 13.49 4.99
C TYR A 56 9.57 14.52 5.81
N ALA A 57 9.52 14.44 7.14
CA ALA A 57 10.33 15.31 8.00
C ALA A 57 11.84 15.07 7.84
N ALA A 58 12.26 13.82 7.67
CA ALA A 58 13.65 13.46 7.44
C ALA A 58 14.17 14.01 6.10
N GLN A 59 13.41 13.85 5.02
CA GLN A 59 13.75 14.38 3.69
C GLN A 59 13.85 15.91 3.72
N LYS A 60 12.85 16.60 4.29
CA LYS A 60 12.85 18.06 4.43
C LYS A 60 14.08 18.59 5.18
N LYS A 61 14.60 17.82 6.13
CA LYS A 61 15.83 18.16 6.88
C LYS A 61 17.10 17.89 6.09
N ALA A 62 17.12 16.83 5.28
CA ALA A 62 18.27 16.47 4.45
C ALA A 62 18.49 17.53 3.36
N GLU A 63 17.49 17.78 2.51
CA GLU A 63 17.44 18.85 1.51
C GLU A 63 15.96 19.15 1.15
N PRO A 64 15.48 20.40 1.22
CA PRO A 64 14.12 20.73 0.79
C PRO A 64 14.02 20.72 -0.73
N ASP A 65 13.49 19.63 -1.27
CA ASP A 65 13.15 19.45 -2.68
C ASP A 65 11.70 19.89 -2.94
N GLU A 66 11.46 20.73 -3.96
CA GLU A 66 10.11 21.17 -4.35
C GLU A 66 9.24 19.98 -4.77
N ASP A 67 9.85 18.93 -5.33
CA ASP A 67 9.15 17.71 -5.75
C ASP A 67 8.56 16.97 -4.54
N ASN A 68 9.27 16.94 -3.40
CA ASN A 68 8.77 16.30 -2.18
C ASN A 68 7.55 17.05 -1.59
N ILE A 69 7.53 18.40 -1.71
CA ILE A 69 6.37 19.19 -1.29
C ILE A 69 5.17 18.90 -2.19
N HIS A 70 5.40 18.81 -3.50
CA HIS A 70 4.35 18.48 -4.47
C HIS A 70 3.77 17.09 -4.22
N VAL A 71 4.62 16.07 -4.05
CA VAL A 71 4.20 14.70 -3.69
C VAL A 71 3.36 14.69 -2.42
N ALA A 72 3.78 15.37 -1.36
CA ALA A 72 3.02 15.45 -0.12
C ALA A 72 1.66 16.15 -0.30
N ARG A 73 1.57 17.18 -1.16
CA ARG A 73 0.31 17.87 -1.45
C ARG A 73 -0.66 16.99 -2.25
N ASN A 74 -0.16 16.28 -3.26
CA ASN A 74 -0.96 15.32 -4.03
C ASN A 74 -1.50 14.22 -3.12
N PHE A 75 -0.64 13.59 -2.31
CA PHE A 75 -1.06 12.61 -1.31
C PHE A 75 -2.19 13.12 -0.39
N LEU A 76 -2.05 14.33 0.16
CA LEU A 76 -3.07 14.90 1.05
C LEU A 76 -4.39 15.17 0.33
N ALA A 77 -4.35 15.49 -0.98
CA ALA A 77 -5.54 15.63 -1.80
C ALA A 77 -6.19 14.26 -2.05
N ASP A 78 -5.42 13.26 -2.48
CA ASP A 78 -5.93 11.91 -2.76
C ASP A 78 -6.55 11.27 -1.53
N ARG A 79 -5.86 11.37 -0.37
CA ARG A 79 -6.41 10.86 0.90
C ARG A 79 -7.73 11.55 1.25
N ARG A 80 -7.84 12.86 1.01
CA ARG A 80 -9.07 13.61 1.27
C ARG A 80 -10.20 13.20 0.32
N ASP A 81 -9.90 12.99 -0.95
CA ASP A 81 -10.87 12.60 -1.97
C ASP A 81 -11.44 11.20 -1.72
N CYS A 82 -10.71 10.34 -1.00
CA CYS A 82 -11.22 9.04 -0.54
C CYS A 82 -12.37 9.11 0.46
N GLY A 83 -12.61 10.25 1.14
CA GLY A 83 -13.69 10.38 2.12
C GLY A 83 -13.54 9.39 3.29
N ASP A 84 -14.50 8.49 3.46
CA ASP A 84 -14.50 7.42 4.47
C ASP A 84 -14.16 6.03 3.92
N ASP A 85 -13.75 5.92 2.65
CA ASP A 85 -13.36 4.65 2.04
C ASP A 85 -11.96 4.24 2.53
N ARG A 86 -11.92 3.36 3.53
CA ARG A 86 -10.68 2.83 4.13
C ARG A 86 -9.71 2.24 3.10
N SER A 87 -10.21 1.50 2.12
CA SER A 87 -9.37 0.85 1.10
C SER A 87 -8.71 1.87 0.20
N CYS A 88 -9.44 2.92 -0.20
CA CYS A 88 -8.89 4.07 -0.91
C CYS A 88 -7.85 4.82 -0.06
N ILE A 89 -8.12 5.05 1.22
CA ILE A 89 -7.17 5.73 2.12
C ILE A 89 -5.88 4.93 2.26
N LEU A 90 -5.98 3.60 2.45
CA LEU A 90 -4.81 2.72 2.49
C LEU A 90 -4.02 2.83 1.18
N SER A 91 -4.68 2.77 0.03
CA SER A 91 -4.07 2.98 -1.28
C SER A 91 -3.29 4.31 -1.35
N ALA A 92 -3.85 5.42 -0.88
CA ALA A 92 -3.14 6.71 -0.84
C ALA A 92 -1.86 6.68 0.02
N TYR A 93 -1.87 5.97 1.16
CA TYR A 93 -0.66 5.78 1.97
C TYR A 93 0.39 4.92 1.27
N LEU A 94 -0.05 3.84 0.62
CA LEU A 94 0.86 2.96 -0.12
C LEU A 94 1.53 3.71 -1.27
N ALA A 95 0.79 4.54 -2.00
CA ALA A 95 1.29 5.40 -3.06
C ALA A 95 2.39 6.36 -2.56
N VAL A 96 2.08 7.16 -1.53
CA VAL A 96 3.03 8.16 -1.05
C VAL A 96 4.27 7.52 -0.43
N LEU A 97 4.10 6.42 0.32
CA LEU A 97 5.23 5.69 0.90
C LEU A 97 6.04 5.04 -0.20
N TRP A 98 5.43 4.45 -1.21
CA TRP A 98 6.18 3.96 -2.37
C TRP A 98 7.02 5.08 -2.99
N ASN A 99 6.50 6.29 -3.15
CA ASN A 99 7.29 7.41 -3.70
C ASN A 99 8.45 7.84 -2.79
N ILE A 100 8.20 8.09 -1.50
CA ILE A 100 9.20 8.74 -0.63
C ILE A 100 10.16 7.78 0.09
N SER A 101 9.91 6.48 0.07
CA SER A 101 10.69 5.53 0.85
C SER A 101 11.99 5.14 0.13
N PRO A 102 13.12 5.05 0.86
CA PRO A 102 14.37 4.55 0.30
C PRO A 102 14.25 3.10 -0.15
N ASP A 103 13.61 2.26 0.67
CA ASP A 103 13.26 0.88 0.35
C ASP A 103 11.75 0.83 0.06
N LYS A 104 11.38 0.37 -1.14
CA LYS A 104 10.00 0.30 -1.61
C LYS A 104 9.18 -0.82 -0.95
N ASN A 105 9.82 -1.68 -0.16
CA ASN A 105 9.19 -2.85 0.46
C ASN A 105 9.09 -2.74 1.99
N ASP A 106 9.84 -1.85 2.64
CA ASP A 106 9.96 -1.81 4.10
C ASP A 106 8.65 -1.47 4.85
N PHE A 107 7.73 -0.75 4.19
CA PHE A 107 6.43 -0.36 4.73
C PHE A 107 5.33 -1.38 4.43
N MET A 108 5.61 -2.40 3.62
CA MET A 108 4.63 -3.41 3.21
C MET A 108 4.43 -4.53 4.24
N GLN A 109 5.01 -4.43 5.43
CA GLN A 109 4.86 -5.47 6.45
C GLN A 109 3.37 -5.68 6.82
N GLY A 110 2.85 -6.87 6.53
CA GLY A 110 1.45 -7.22 6.78
C GLY A 110 0.47 -6.63 5.76
N ILE A 111 0.98 -6.09 4.64
CA ILE A 111 0.18 -5.53 3.54
C ILE A 111 0.14 -6.55 2.41
N SER A 112 -1.07 -6.80 1.91
CA SER A 112 -1.38 -7.63 0.76
C SER A 112 -2.59 -7.05 0.03
N ALA A 113 -2.84 -7.50 -1.20
CA ALA A 113 -4.05 -7.18 -1.94
C ALA A 113 -5.31 -7.50 -1.12
N ARG A 114 -5.29 -8.57 -0.32
CA ARG A 114 -6.39 -8.91 0.60
C ARG A 114 -6.60 -7.87 1.69
N SER A 115 -5.53 -7.40 2.34
CA SER A 115 -5.66 -6.37 3.38
C SER A 115 -6.10 -5.02 2.82
N LEU A 116 -5.75 -4.74 1.56
CA LEU A 116 -6.19 -3.55 0.84
C LEU A 116 -7.69 -3.64 0.48
N ALA A 117 -8.13 -4.75 -0.11
CA ALA A 117 -9.54 -5.00 -0.40
C ALA A 117 -10.42 -5.00 0.87
N GLY A 118 -9.87 -5.42 2.01
CA GLY A 118 -10.62 -5.51 3.26
C GLY A 118 -11.77 -6.52 3.14
N SER A 119 -13.00 -6.06 3.37
CA SER A 119 -14.22 -6.87 3.19
C SER A 119 -14.77 -6.83 1.76
N GLN A 120 -14.16 -6.04 0.86
CA GLN A 120 -14.58 -5.96 -0.53
C GLN A 120 -14.14 -7.23 -1.26
N LEU A 121 -15.08 -7.89 -1.93
CA LEU A 121 -14.74 -8.99 -2.83
C LEU A 121 -14.13 -8.39 -4.10
N PRO A 122 -13.08 -8.99 -4.68
CA PRO A 122 -12.61 -8.61 -6.01
C PRO A 122 -13.77 -8.75 -7.00
N GLU A 123 -14.15 -7.64 -7.63
CA GLU A 123 -15.45 -7.52 -8.31
C GLU A 123 -15.41 -8.01 -9.77
N ALA A 124 -14.22 -8.04 -10.39
CA ALA A 124 -14.08 -8.27 -11.83
C ALA A 124 -12.77 -8.98 -12.20
N THR A 125 -12.73 -9.53 -13.41
CA THR A 125 -11.48 -9.92 -14.08
C THR A 125 -10.79 -8.72 -14.72
N ALA A 126 -11.53 -7.67 -15.11
CA ALA A 126 -10.95 -6.47 -15.72
C ALA A 126 -10.00 -5.71 -14.77
N ILE A 127 -9.06 -4.94 -15.33
CA ILE A 127 -8.14 -4.09 -14.56
C ILE A 127 -8.94 -3.14 -13.65
N PRO A 128 -8.62 -3.03 -12.36
CA PRO A 128 -9.35 -2.14 -11.45
C PRO A 128 -9.11 -0.67 -11.85
N ALA A 129 -10.20 0.09 -11.96
CA ALA A 129 -10.19 1.48 -12.43
C ALA A 129 -10.31 2.54 -11.32
N LYS A 130 -10.39 2.12 -10.05
CA LYS A 130 -10.49 3.03 -8.90
C LYS A 130 -9.55 2.58 -7.79
N ALA A 131 -8.83 3.53 -7.19
CA ALA A 131 -7.95 3.28 -6.06
C ALA A 131 -8.73 2.58 -4.92
N GLY A 132 -8.11 1.55 -4.33
CA GLY A 132 -8.73 0.72 -3.31
C GLY A 132 -9.50 -0.48 -3.85
N ARG A 133 -9.80 -0.53 -5.16
CA ARG A 133 -10.51 -1.66 -5.78
C ARG A 133 -9.55 -2.68 -6.34
N CYS A 134 -10.01 -3.93 -6.33
CA CYS A 134 -9.22 -5.08 -6.73
C CYS A 134 -9.94 -5.96 -7.75
N ALA A 135 -9.14 -6.66 -8.53
CA ALA A 135 -9.54 -7.67 -9.50
C ALA A 135 -8.78 -8.97 -9.22
N THR A 136 -9.40 -10.09 -9.58
CA THR A 136 -8.71 -11.40 -9.62
C THR A 136 -8.35 -11.73 -11.06
N THR A 137 -7.11 -12.13 -11.26
CA THR A 137 -6.57 -12.54 -12.56
C THR A 137 -5.52 -13.63 -12.35
N SER A 138 -4.76 -13.97 -13.37
CA SER A 138 -3.59 -14.84 -13.25
C SER A 138 -2.38 -14.23 -13.93
N VAL A 139 -1.20 -14.61 -13.46
CA VAL A 139 0.06 -14.32 -14.17
C VAL A 139 -0.01 -14.95 -15.56
N LEU A 140 0.25 -14.15 -16.58
CA LEU A 140 0.40 -14.61 -17.95
C LEU A 140 1.86 -15.01 -18.18
N GLU A 141 2.78 -14.10 -17.92
CA GLU A 141 4.21 -14.28 -18.11
C GLU A 141 5.02 -13.38 -17.17
N VAL A 142 6.21 -13.83 -16.81
CA VAL A 142 7.24 -13.03 -16.13
C VAL A 142 8.44 -13.00 -17.06
N HIS A 143 8.94 -11.81 -17.34
CA HIS A 143 9.99 -11.61 -18.34
C HIS A 143 10.99 -10.53 -17.87
N PRO A 144 12.22 -10.50 -18.42
CA PRO A 144 13.14 -9.39 -18.19
C PRO A 144 12.52 -8.07 -18.67
N ARG A 145 12.82 -6.96 -17.99
CA ARG A 145 12.30 -5.64 -18.40
C ARG A 145 12.70 -5.28 -19.84
N LEU A 146 13.91 -5.66 -20.25
CA LEU A 146 14.42 -5.43 -21.60
C LEU A 146 14.33 -6.72 -22.42
N ASP A 147 13.73 -6.63 -23.60
CA ASP A 147 13.80 -7.71 -24.58
C ASP A 147 15.16 -7.69 -25.28
N ASN A 148 15.98 -8.69 -24.98
CA ASN A 148 17.30 -8.88 -25.58
C ASN A 148 17.25 -9.72 -26.86
N GLY A 149 16.06 -10.14 -27.32
CA GLY A 149 15.86 -10.96 -28.50
C GLY A 149 16.31 -12.40 -28.27
N GLY A 150 15.44 -13.24 -27.74
CA GLY A 150 15.73 -14.66 -27.49
C GLY A 150 14.92 -15.23 -26.33
N ALA A 151 15.24 -16.45 -25.92
CA ALA A 151 14.74 -16.97 -24.66
C ALA A 151 15.49 -16.27 -23.52
N ALA A 152 14.76 -15.61 -22.63
CA ALA A 152 15.32 -14.97 -21.45
C ALA A 152 16.10 -15.98 -20.59
N ASP A 153 17.30 -15.60 -20.16
CA ASP A 153 18.03 -16.29 -19.11
C ASP A 153 17.92 -15.54 -17.76
N ASP A 154 18.51 -16.11 -16.71
CA ASP A 154 18.42 -15.55 -15.37
C ASP A 154 19.14 -14.20 -15.24
N ALA A 155 20.22 -13.97 -16.01
CA ALA A 155 21.01 -12.73 -15.93
C ALA A 155 20.29 -11.55 -16.61
N ASP A 156 19.39 -11.83 -17.57
CA ASP A 156 18.61 -10.78 -18.23
C ASP A 156 17.76 -9.96 -17.23
N PHE A 157 17.32 -10.57 -16.13
CA PHE A 157 16.55 -9.93 -15.06
C PHE A 157 17.35 -8.93 -14.21
N ASP A 158 18.69 -8.92 -14.32
CA ASP A 158 19.53 -7.94 -13.61
C ASP A 158 19.30 -6.51 -14.15
N SER A 159 18.70 -6.38 -15.32
CA SER A 159 18.30 -5.10 -15.92
C SER A 159 16.88 -4.65 -15.56
N GLY A 160 16.15 -5.45 -14.77
CA GLY A 160 14.78 -5.21 -14.34
C GLY A 160 13.84 -6.37 -14.66
N THR A 161 12.63 -6.31 -14.11
CA THR A 161 11.61 -7.35 -14.23
C THR A 161 10.30 -6.78 -14.73
N GLY A 162 9.65 -7.49 -15.66
CA GLY A 162 8.29 -7.25 -16.12
C GLY A 162 7.38 -8.44 -15.83
N ILE A 163 6.09 -8.16 -15.68
CA ILE A 163 5.06 -9.18 -15.49
C ILE A 163 3.77 -8.79 -16.20
N ASP A 164 3.23 -9.72 -16.98
CA ASP A 164 1.96 -9.60 -17.68
C ASP A 164 0.89 -10.43 -16.98
N TYR A 165 -0.36 -9.96 -17.05
CA TYR A 165 -1.50 -10.63 -16.46
C TYR A 165 -2.58 -10.95 -17.50
N ALA A 166 -3.35 -12.00 -17.26
CA ALA A 166 -4.38 -12.48 -18.18
C ALA A 166 -5.57 -11.51 -18.40
N ASN A 167 -5.60 -10.37 -17.71
CA ASN A 167 -6.60 -9.33 -17.85
C ASN A 167 -6.04 -8.04 -18.48
N ASP A 168 -4.98 -8.17 -19.26
CA ASP A 168 -4.24 -7.07 -19.91
C ASP A 168 -3.54 -6.12 -18.92
N GLY A 169 -3.49 -6.47 -17.63
CA GLY A 169 -2.68 -5.77 -16.66
C GLY A 169 -1.19 -6.01 -16.91
N TYR A 170 -0.37 -5.03 -16.53
CA TYR A 170 1.09 -5.09 -16.66
C TYR A 170 1.74 -4.38 -15.47
N GLN A 171 2.90 -4.86 -15.04
CA GLN A 171 3.77 -4.14 -14.10
C GLN A 171 5.25 -4.30 -14.47
N VAL A 172 6.04 -3.29 -14.10
CA VAL A 172 7.47 -3.26 -14.42
C VAL A 172 8.32 -2.63 -13.33
N SER A 173 9.53 -3.13 -13.15
CA SER A 173 10.55 -2.60 -12.25
C SER A 173 11.90 -2.53 -12.95
N TYR A 174 12.69 -1.51 -12.63
CA TYR A 174 14.11 -1.46 -13.00
C TYR A 174 14.96 -2.43 -12.17
N ASP A 175 14.42 -2.89 -11.03
CA ASP A 175 15.10 -3.82 -10.15
C ASP A 175 14.76 -5.27 -10.49
N ARG A 176 15.62 -6.17 -10.03
CA ARG A 176 15.39 -7.61 -10.06
C ARG A 176 14.39 -7.98 -8.97
N GLU A 177 13.14 -8.22 -9.37
CA GLU A 177 12.04 -8.49 -8.46
C GLU A 177 11.88 -9.99 -8.23
N GLU A 178 12.55 -10.49 -7.21
CA GLU A 178 12.56 -11.91 -6.84
C GLU A 178 11.15 -12.51 -6.61
N ALA A 179 10.19 -11.71 -6.14
CA ALA A 179 8.80 -12.13 -5.98
C ALA A 179 8.10 -12.37 -7.34
N LEU A 180 8.41 -11.56 -8.35
CA LEU A 180 7.93 -11.75 -9.72
C LEU A 180 8.61 -12.97 -10.33
N ILE A 181 9.93 -13.08 -10.26
CA ILE A 181 10.71 -14.20 -10.84
C ILE A 181 10.25 -15.57 -10.28
N ARG A 182 9.82 -15.63 -9.02
CA ARG A 182 9.23 -16.85 -8.43
C ARG A 182 7.80 -17.15 -8.87
N SER A 183 7.11 -16.20 -9.47
CA SER A 183 5.76 -16.37 -10.03
C SER A 183 5.79 -17.18 -11.32
N LYS A 184 4.67 -17.83 -11.66
CA LYS A 184 4.58 -18.73 -12.83
C LYS A 184 3.31 -18.44 -13.63
N PRO A 185 3.33 -18.66 -14.96
CA PRO A 185 2.11 -18.64 -15.77
C PRO A 185 0.99 -19.47 -15.14
N GLY A 186 -0.19 -18.87 -15.03
CA GLY A 186 -1.39 -19.47 -14.42
C GLY A 186 -1.50 -19.29 -12.90
N ASP A 187 -0.51 -18.70 -12.22
CA ASP A 187 -0.64 -18.39 -10.79
C ASP A 187 -1.81 -17.43 -10.55
N PRO A 188 -2.73 -17.75 -9.62
CA PRO A 188 -3.81 -16.83 -9.28
C PRO A 188 -3.25 -15.62 -8.56
N VAL A 189 -3.63 -14.42 -8.98
CA VAL A 189 -3.24 -13.18 -8.32
C VAL A 189 -4.46 -12.32 -8.00
N THR A 190 -4.35 -11.52 -6.94
CA THR A 190 -5.26 -10.40 -6.69
C THR A 190 -4.49 -9.11 -6.94
N MET A 191 -4.99 -8.29 -7.86
CA MET A 191 -4.41 -7.01 -8.25
C MET A 191 -5.31 -5.88 -7.76
N CYS A 192 -4.75 -4.91 -7.05
CA CYS A 192 -5.47 -3.76 -6.52
C CYS A 192 -4.87 -2.46 -7.05
N LEU A 193 -5.73 -1.54 -7.50
CA LEU A 193 -5.26 -0.20 -7.89
C LEU A 193 -4.90 0.58 -6.63
N VAL A 194 -3.66 1.06 -6.59
CA VAL A 194 -3.11 1.88 -5.52
C VAL A 194 -3.21 3.37 -5.89
N GLU A 195 -2.83 3.74 -7.10
CA GLU A 195 -2.81 5.14 -7.53
C GLU A 195 -3.13 5.24 -9.01
N ILE A 196 -3.81 6.33 -9.39
CA ILE A 196 -3.73 6.90 -10.73
C ILE A 196 -3.10 8.26 -10.51
N ASP A 197 -1.87 8.46 -11.00
CA ASP A 197 -1.11 9.65 -10.68
C ASP A 197 -1.79 10.90 -11.24
N ARG A 198 -2.01 11.88 -10.38
CA ARG A 198 -2.75 13.12 -10.68
C ARG A 198 -2.02 14.01 -11.69
N ASP A 199 -0.71 13.82 -11.85
CA ASP A 199 0.12 14.58 -12.76
C ASP A 199 0.16 13.96 -14.16
N CYS A 200 -0.38 12.75 -14.35
CA CYS A 200 -0.46 12.09 -15.63
C CYS A 200 -1.77 12.38 -16.37
N SER A 201 -1.72 12.44 -17.70
CA SER A 201 -2.94 12.50 -18.51
C SER A 201 -3.72 11.18 -18.35
N PRO A 202 -5.07 11.20 -18.40
CA PRO A 202 -5.88 9.99 -18.26
C PRO A 202 -5.53 8.84 -19.22
N ASP A 203 -4.95 9.17 -20.38
CA ASP A 203 -4.62 8.22 -21.45
C ASP A 203 -3.17 7.72 -21.42
N GLU A 204 -2.33 8.22 -20.50
CA GLU A 204 -0.86 8.06 -20.54
C GLU A 204 -0.31 7.01 -19.55
N GLY A 205 -1.17 6.21 -18.91
CA GLY A 205 -0.75 5.27 -17.87
C GLY A 205 -0.56 5.97 -16.52
N GLY A 206 0.48 5.63 -15.78
CA GLY A 206 0.78 6.23 -14.47
C GLY A 206 -0.06 5.64 -13.35
N LYS A 207 -0.27 4.33 -13.40
CA LYS A 207 -0.96 3.60 -12.36
C LYS A 207 0.03 2.83 -11.53
N LEU A 208 -0.25 2.81 -10.23
CA LEU A 208 0.46 1.97 -9.27
C LEU A 208 -0.46 0.84 -8.85
N PHE A 209 0.04 -0.39 -8.85
CA PHE A 209 -0.73 -1.56 -8.44
C PHE A 209 -0.07 -2.32 -7.30
N LEU A 210 -0.87 -2.79 -6.34
CA LEU A 210 -0.49 -3.79 -5.35
C LEU A 210 -0.98 -5.14 -5.85
N VAL A 211 -0.09 -6.11 -5.98
CA VAL A 211 -0.44 -7.47 -6.36
C VAL A 211 -0.02 -8.44 -5.28
N THR A 212 -0.85 -9.46 -5.03
CA THR A 212 -0.49 -10.62 -4.21
C THR A 212 -0.66 -11.89 -5.01
N ASN A 213 0.40 -12.70 -5.08
CA ASN A 213 0.34 -14.03 -5.67
C ASN A 213 -0.27 -15.02 -4.68
N GLY A 214 -1.37 -15.66 -5.06
CA GLY A 214 -2.10 -16.60 -4.22
C GLY A 214 -1.38 -17.93 -4.00
N ARG A 215 -0.41 -18.29 -4.86
CA ARG A 215 0.42 -19.50 -4.69
C ARG A 215 1.60 -19.24 -3.76
N THR A 216 2.34 -18.15 -3.95
CA THR A 216 3.55 -17.87 -3.14
C THR A 216 3.23 -17.09 -1.86
N GLY A 217 2.12 -16.35 -1.83
CA GLY A 217 1.77 -15.44 -0.74
C GLY A 217 2.53 -14.11 -0.79
N GLU A 218 3.42 -13.92 -1.75
CA GLU A 218 4.24 -12.72 -1.88
C GLU A 218 3.43 -11.57 -2.45
N SER A 219 3.75 -10.35 -2.01
CA SER A 219 3.09 -9.12 -2.46
C SER A 219 4.11 -8.08 -2.89
N TRP A 220 3.76 -7.29 -3.90
CA TRP A 220 4.62 -6.23 -4.43
C TRP A 220 3.78 -5.03 -4.90
N ILE A 221 4.40 -3.85 -4.89
CA ILE A 221 3.83 -2.62 -5.44
C ILE A 221 4.73 -2.14 -6.58
N LEU A 222 4.21 -2.13 -7.79
CA LEU A 222 4.94 -1.73 -8.99
C LEU A 222 4.04 -0.94 -9.95
N PRO A 223 4.62 -0.01 -10.73
CA PRO A 223 3.89 0.78 -11.71
C PRO A 223 3.54 -0.04 -12.95
N ASP A 224 2.54 0.43 -13.72
CA ASP A 224 2.17 -0.11 -15.03
C ASP A 224 2.99 0.45 -16.20
N ALA A 225 3.97 1.29 -15.91
CA ALA A 225 4.85 1.89 -16.90
C ALA A 225 6.26 2.07 -16.33
N GLN A 226 7.27 1.99 -17.20
CA GLN A 226 8.68 2.22 -16.82
C GLN A 226 8.91 3.68 -16.44
N HIS A 227 8.15 4.58 -17.04
CA HIS A 227 8.17 6.00 -16.76
C HIS A 227 6.84 6.43 -16.15
N LYS A 228 6.91 7.40 -15.22
CA LYS A 228 5.80 7.85 -14.37
C LYS A 228 4.46 7.99 -15.10
N CYS A 229 4.45 8.60 -16.29
CA CYS A 229 3.25 8.82 -17.10
C CYS A 229 3.38 8.15 -18.47
N GLY A 230 3.99 6.98 -18.57
CA GLY A 230 4.19 6.29 -19.84
C GLY A 230 5.23 6.96 -20.74
N GLY A 231 6.03 6.14 -21.41
CA GLY A 231 7.15 6.54 -22.26
C GLY A 231 8.14 5.42 -22.39
#